data_AF-A0A968WZM5-F1
#
_entry.id   AF-A0A968WZM5-F1
#
_cell.length_a   1.000
_cell.length_b   1.000
_cell.length_c   1.000
_cell.angle_alpha   90.00
_cell.angle_beta   90.00
_cell.angle_gamma   90.00
#
_symmetry.space_group_name_H-M   'P 1'
#
loop_
_entity.id
_entity.type
_entity.pdbx_description
1 polymer ?
#
loop_
_entity_poly.entity_id
_entity_poly.type
_entity_poly.pdbx_seq_one_letter_code
_entity_poly.pdbx_strand_id
1 'polypeptide(L)'
;AGTKKSNVDLIAPTGTIDAGDAGIQASGNISISAPRVVGADNISSGGKSSGVPAAAPSTPSIGAVTAATNANAATSSTPNNTTNANQKSTEVPKLDDALSLITVEVIGYGGGGDEEEEEEDKEKQESEVAP
;
A
#
# COMPACT_ATOMS: atom_id res chain seq x y z
N ALA A 1 40.79 13.25 -31.98
CA ALA A 1 39.66 13.02 -32.89
C ALA A 1 38.64 12.12 -32.18
N GLY A 2 37.36 12.47 -32.17
CA GLY A 2 36.32 11.70 -31.48
C GLY A 2 36.02 10.40 -32.22
N THR A 3 36.04 9.29 -31.50
CA THR A 3 35.62 7.99 -32.05
C THR A 3 34.12 8.01 -32.33
N LYS A 4 33.70 7.36 -33.42
CA LYS A 4 32.29 7.26 -33.80
C LYS A 4 31.52 6.52 -32.69
N LYS A 5 30.41 7.09 -32.24
CA LYS A 5 29.54 6.46 -31.23
C LYS A 5 28.98 5.14 -31.75
N SER A 6 28.91 4.16 -30.86
CA SER A 6 28.31 2.83 -31.11
C SER A 6 26.81 2.86 -30.88
N ASN A 7 26.04 2.38 -31.86
CA ASN A 7 24.60 2.15 -31.72
C ASN A 7 24.33 0.66 -31.68
N VAL A 8 23.26 0.25 -30.99
CA VAL A 8 22.86 -1.14 -30.84
C VAL A 8 21.38 -1.29 -31.14
N ASP A 9 21.06 -2.20 -32.05
CA ASP A 9 19.69 -2.58 -32.38
C ASP A 9 19.49 -4.06 -32.03
N LEU A 10 18.55 -4.34 -31.12
CA LEU A 10 18.22 -5.70 -30.71
C LEU A 10 16.80 -6.05 -31.12
N ILE A 11 16.65 -7.09 -31.94
CA ILE A 11 15.38 -7.50 -32.53
C ILE A 11 15.13 -8.97 -32.22
N ALA A 12 14.06 -9.24 -31.47
CA ALA A 12 13.64 -10.59 -31.11
C ALA A 12 12.10 -10.69 -31.21
N PRO A 13 11.51 -10.85 -32.42
CA PRO A 13 10.06 -10.70 -32.65
C PRO A 13 9.20 -11.66 -31.83
N THR A 14 9.70 -12.88 -31.62
CA THR A 14 9.06 -13.93 -30.81
C THR A 14 9.97 -14.41 -29.67
N GLY A 15 10.94 -13.58 -29.28
CA GLY A 15 12.01 -13.97 -28.37
C GLY A 15 12.12 -13.09 -27.14
N THR A 16 13.22 -13.22 -26.42
CA THR A 16 13.56 -12.41 -25.25
C THR A 16 14.95 -11.85 -25.42
N ILE A 17 15.15 -10.61 -24.98
CA ILE A 17 16.48 -10.03 -24.82
C ILE A 17 16.82 -10.09 -23.34
N ASP A 18 17.93 -10.74 -23.00
CA ASP A 18 18.41 -10.85 -21.62
C ASP A 18 19.75 -10.15 -21.51
N ALA A 19 19.80 -9.08 -20.70
CA ALA A 19 21.04 -8.36 -20.42
C ALA A 19 21.92 -9.09 -19.39
N GLY A 20 21.38 -10.11 -18.69
CA GLY A 20 22.09 -10.92 -17.70
C GLY A 20 22.90 -10.07 -16.73
N ASP A 21 24.05 -10.59 -16.30
CA ASP A 21 24.98 -9.88 -15.42
C ASP A 21 26.00 -9.01 -16.16
N ALA A 22 26.28 -9.32 -17.43
CA ALA A 22 27.26 -8.60 -18.24
C ALA A 22 26.73 -7.21 -18.68
N GLY A 23 25.42 -7.12 -18.88
CA GLY A 23 24.75 -5.92 -19.37
C GLY A 23 24.93 -5.67 -20.87
N ILE A 24 24.22 -4.64 -21.35
CA ILE A 24 24.27 -4.15 -22.73
C ILE A 24 24.61 -2.67 -22.67
N GLN A 25 25.71 -2.28 -23.32
CA GLN A 25 26.20 -0.91 -23.28
C GLN A 25 26.48 -0.36 -24.67
N ALA A 26 25.97 0.84 -24.95
CA ALA A 26 26.24 1.56 -26.19
C ALA A 26 26.66 3.00 -25.88
N SER A 27 27.66 3.53 -26.58
CA SER A 27 28.08 4.94 -26.42
C SER A 27 27.14 5.93 -27.15
N GLY A 28 26.34 5.41 -28.08
CA GLY A 28 25.26 6.07 -28.79
C GLY A 28 23.91 5.52 -28.38
N ASN A 29 23.06 5.20 -29.35
CA ASN A 29 21.66 4.84 -29.13
C ASN A 29 21.45 3.33 -28.96
N ILE A 30 20.40 2.97 -28.23
CA ILE A 30 19.89 1.60 -28.11
C ILE A 30 18.44 1.56 -28.58
N SER A 31 18.11 0.61 -29.46
CA SER A 31 16.74 0.30 -29.88
C SER A 31 16.44 -1.17 -29.64
N ILE A 32 15.35 -1.45 -28.93
CA ILE A 32 14.93 -2.80 -28.61
C ILE A 32 13.54 -3.06 -29.15
N SER A 33 13.39 -4.16 -29.89
CA SER A 33 12.13 -4.68 -30.39
C SER A 33 12.00 -6.14 -30.01
N ALA A 34 11.48 -6.39 -28.81
CA ALA A 34 11.19 -7.72 -28.29
C ALA A 34 9.95 -7.69 -27.38
N PRO A 35 9.17 -8.78 -27.32
CA PRO A 35 8.02 -8.88 -26.43
C PRO A 35 8.44 -8.99 -24.95
N ARG A 36 9.68 -9.42 -24.67
CA ARG A 36 10.21 -9.51 -23.32
C ARG A 36 11.67 -9.07 -23.26
N VAL A 37 11.98 -8.29 -22.24
CA VAL A 37 13.35 -7.87 -21.90
C VAL A 37 13.62 -8.21 -20.44
N VAL A 38 14.75 -8.84 -20.17
CA VAL A 38 15.23 -9.23 -18.83
C VAL A 38 16.49 -8.44 -18.52
N GLY A 39 16.62 -7.99 -17.28
CA GLY A 39 17.77 -7.19 -16.85
C GLY A 39 17.80 -5.80 -17.50
N ALA A 40 16.64 -5.15 -17.66
CA ALA A 40 16.55 -3.81 -18.25
C ALA A 40 17.45 -2.78 -17.52
N ASP A 41 17.65 -2.95 -16.21
CA ASP A 41 18.54 -2.12 -15.39
C ASP A 41 20.02 -2.26 -15.79
N ASN A 42 20.39 -3.36 -16.45
CA ASN A 42 21.74 -3.62 -16.96
C ASN A 42 21.92 -3.14 -18.41
N ILE A 43 20.96 -2.38 -18.95
CA ILE A 43 21.02 -1.80 -20.29
C ILE A 43 21.27 -0.30 -20.19
N SER A 44 22.40 0.17 -20.72
CA SER A 44 22.80 1.58 -20.63
C SER A 44 23.23 2.15 -21.98
N SER A 45 22.71 3.33 -22.32
CA SER A 45 23.03 4.05 -23.55
C SER A 45 23.60 5.44 -23.25
N GLY A 46 24.68 5.83 -23.93
CA GLY A 46 25.21 7.19 -23.95
C GLY A 46 24.44 8.17 -24.86
N GLY A 47 23.35 7.69 -25.45
CA GLY A 47 22.43 8.42 -26.31
C GLY A 47 20.97 8.12 -25.95
N LYS A 48 20.11 7.95 -26.95
CA LYS A 48 18.69 7.63 -26.76
C LYS A 48 18.49 6.12 -26.57
N SER A 49 17.59 5.75 -25.68
CA SER A 49 17.13 4.37 -25.49
C SER A 49 15.65 4.24 -25.86
N SER A 50 15.29 3.20 -26.61
CA SER A 50 13.90 2.86 -26.97
C SER A 50 13.65 1.37 -26.79
N GLY A 51 12.50 1.01 -26.24
CA GLY A 51 12.12 -0.39 -26.00
C GLY A 51 12.74 -1.04 -24.76
N VAL A 52 13.57 -0.33 -24.00
CA VAL A 52 14.02 -0.76 -22.67
C VAL A 52 12.88 -0.50 -21.67
N PRO A 53 12.39 -1.52 -20.94
CA PRO A 53 11.40 -1.33 -19.88
C PRO A 53 11.90 -0.34 -18.83
N ALA A 54 11.07 0.63 -18.45
CA ALA A 54 11.39 1.49 -17.32
C ALA A 54 11.44 0.65 -16.04
N ALA A 55 12.43 0.90 -15.18
CA ALA A 55 12.47 0.33 -13.84
C ALA A 55 11.13 0.59 -13.16
N ALA A 56 10.49 -0.46 -12.65
CA ALA A 56 9.22 -0.31 -11.94
C ALA A 56 9.43 0.65 -10.77
N PRO A 57 8.56 1.67 -10.58
CA PRO A 57 8.68 2.55 -9.44
C PRO A 57 8.62 1.69 -8.18
N SER A 58 9.64 1.80 -7.33
CA SER A 58 9.66 1.17 -6.01
C SER A 58 8.44 1.67 -5.23
N THR A 59 7.38 0.86 -5.18
CA THR A 59 6.15 1.23 -4.49
C THR A 59 6.45 1.13 -2.99
N PRO A 60 6.31 2.21 -2.20
CA PRO A 60 6.51 2.13 -0.77
C PRO A 60 5.53 1.11 -0.19
N SER A 61 6.04 0.18 0.62
CA SER A 61 5.25 -0.91 1.17
C SER A 61 4.23 -0.36 2.17
N ILE A 62 3.00 -0.12 1.72
CA ILE A 62 1.91 0.43 2.55
C ILE A 62 1.62 -0.49 3.76
N GLY A 63 1.83 -1.80 3.62
CA GLY A 63 1.71 -2.74 4.73
C GLY A 63 2.67 -2.46 5.90
N ALA A 64 3.87 -1.93 5.63
CA ALA A 64 4.80 -1.52 6.68
C ALA A 64 4.34 -0.23 7.37
N VAL A 65 3.73 0.70 6.62
CA VAL A 65 3.18 1.95 7.16
C VAL A 65 1.95 1.65 8.04
N THR A 66 1.02 0.81 7.57
CA THR A 66 -0.14 0.37 8.36
C THR A 66 0.29 -0.40 9.61
N ALA A 67 1.28 -1.30 9.52
CA ALA A 67 1.80 -2.01 10.68
C ALA A 67 2.45 -1.05 11.70
N ALA A 68 3.19 -0.03 11.24
CA ALA A 68 3.77 0.99 12.11
C ALA A 68 2.68 1.87 12.77
N THR A 69 1.66 2.29 12.03
CA THR A 69 0.50 3.02 12.57
C THR A 69 -0.25 2.18 13.60
N ASN A 70 -0.47 0.89 13.32
CA ASN A 70 -1.10 -0.05 14.24
C ASN A 70 -0.22 -0.32 15.47
N ALA A 71 1.10 -0.37 15.34
CA ALA A 71 2.03 -0.51 16.46
C ALA A 71 2.04 0.74 17.36
N ASN A 72 1.94 1.94 16.78
CA ASN A 72 1.78 3.18 17.53
C ASN A 72 0.43 3.22 18.28
N ALA A 73 -0.65 2.69 17.70
CA ALA A 73 -1.95 2.55 18.38
C ALA A 73 -1.98 1.39 19.40
N ALA A 74 -1.19 0.33 19.19
CA ALA A 74 -1.06 -0.80 20.11
C ALA A 74 -0.12 -0.53 21.30
N THR A 75 0.72 0.50 21.23
CA THR A 75 1.55 0.90 22.39
C THR A 75 0.71 1.55 23.51
N SER A 76 -0.55 1.91 23.24
CA SER A 76 -1.55 2.27 24.26
C SER A 76 -2.50 1.12 24.64
N SER A 77 -2.37 -0.07 24.06
CA SER A 77 -3.17 -1.25 24.45
C SER A 77 -2.47 -2.58 24.11
N THR A 78 -1.89 -3.20 25.13
CA THR A 78 -1.31 -4.57 25.16
C THR A 78 -2.28 -5.65 24.62
N PRO A 79 -1.77 -6.76 24.02
CA PRO A 79 -2.35 -7.38 22.82
C PRO A 79 -3.18 -8.64 23.09
N ASN A 80 -4.03 -9.03 22.13
CA ASN A 80 -4.41 -10.43 21.99
C ASN A 80 -4.75 -10.85 20.55
N ASN A 81 -4.14 -11.98 20.17
CA ASN A 81 -4.60 -13.02 19.24
C ASN A 81 -4.41 -12.89 17.71
N THR A 82 -3.41 -13.66 17.23
CA THR A 82 -3.41 -14.59 16.07
C THR A 82 -4.59 -14.59 15.09
N THR A 83 -4.30 -14.59 13.77
CA THR A 83 -4.66 -15.69 12.83
C THR A 83 -4.05 -15.48 11.44
N ASN A 84 -3.40 -16.54 10.94
CA ASN A 84 -2.93 -16.72 9.57
C ASN A 84 -4.09 -16.73 8.56
N ALA A 85 -3.91 -16.07 7.41
CA ALA A 85 -4.55 -16.50 6.17
C ALA A 85 -3.74 -16.03 4.95
N ASN A 86 -2.87 -16.90 4.45
CA ASN A 86 -2.65 -16.99 3.00
C ASN A 86 -4.02 -17.23 2.35
N GLN A 87 -4.31 -16.61 1.19
CA GLN A 87 -4.73 -17.26 -0.07
C GLN A 87 -4.99 -16.20 -1.17
N LYS A 88 -4.07 -16.18 -2.16
CA LYS A 88 -4.29 -16.20 -3.62
C LYS A 88 -5.43 -15.33 -4.24
N SER A 89 -5.06 -14.39 -5.11
CA SER A 89 -5.64 -14.06 -6.45
C SER A 89 -4.85 -12.86 -7.01
N THR A 90 -3.88 -13.05 -7.91
CA THR A 90 -3.98 -12.95 -9.39
C THR A 90 -4.87 -11.81 -9.90
N GLU A 91 -4.26 -10.98 -10.76
CA GLU A 91 -4.80 -9.90 -11.62
C GLU A 91 -4.90 -8.50 -11.00
N VAL A 92 -4.00 -7.60 -11.41
CA VAL A 92 -4.19 -6.15 -11.29
C VAL A 92 -3.90 -5.50 -12.65
N PRO A 93 -4.90 -5.32 -13.52
CA PRO A 93 -4.78 -4.45 -14.68
C PRO A 93 -5.46 -3.08 -14.41
N LYS A 94 -4.72 -2.03 -14.80
CA LYS A 94 -5.13 -0.63 -15.06
C LYS A 94 -5.25 0.30 -13.85
N LEU A 95 -4.27 1.20 -13.80
CA LEU A 95 -4.04 2.30 -12.86
C LEU A 95 -4.96 3.49 -13.15
N ASP A 96 -6.28 3.29 -13.08
CA ASP A 96 -7.26 4.40 -13.13
C ASP A 96 -8.00 4.61 -11.79
N ASP A 97 -7.69 3.80 -10.78
CA ASP A 97 -8.25 3.92 -9.43
C ASP A 97 -7.37 4.78 -8.52
N ALA A 98 -7.72 6.06 -8.40
CA ALA A 98 -7.29 6.86 -7.26
C ALA A 98 -7.88 6.25 -5.98
N LEU A 99 -7.10 5.36 -5.33
CA LEU A 99 -7.39 4.77 -4.03
C LEU A 99 -7.80 5.87 -3.04
N SER A 100 -9.07 5.88 -2.65
CA SER A 100 -9.58 6.82 -1.65
C SER A 100 -9.44 6.21 -0.26
N LEU A 101 -8.58 6.83 0.57
CA LEU A 101 -8.38 6.42 1.96
C LEU A 101 -9.49 7.04 2.84
N ILE A 102 -10.22 6.21 3.58
CA ILE A 102 -11.27 6.66 4.50
C ILE A 102 -10.89 6.32 5.95
N THR A 103 -10.84 7.34 6.80
CA THR A 103 -10.53 7.22 8.23
C THR A 103 -11.80 7.43 9.05
N VAL A 104 -12.10 6.51 9.96
CA VAL A 104 -13.27 6.58 10.85
C VAL A 104 -12.82 6.58 12.30
N GLU A 105 -13.29 7.55 13.08
CA GLU A 105 -13.07 7.67 14.53
C GLU A 105 -14.42 7.57 15.26
N VAL A 106 -14.50 6.73 16.30
CA VAL A 106 -15.73 6.50 17.07
C VAL A 106 -15.50 6.94 18.51
N ILE A 107 -16.25 7.95 18.97
CA ILE A 107 -16.15 8.53 20.31
C ILE A 107 -17.29 7.97 21.18
N GLY A 108 -17.21 6.67 21.52
CA GLY A 108 -18.07 6.01 22.48
C GLY A 108 -19.49 5.62 21.99
N TYR A 109 -20.01 4.50 22.51
CA TYR A 109 -21.40 4.09 22.33
C TYR A 109 -22.19 4.43 23.61
N GLY A 110 -23.27 5.20 23.46
CA GLY A 110 -24.10 5.64 24.60
C GLY A 110 -24.79 4.46 25.28
N GLY A 111 -24.58 4.32 26.59
CA GLY A 111 -25.30 3.38 27.45
C GLY A 111 -25.64 4.05 28.78
N GLY A 112 -26.93 4.17 29.06
CA GLY A 112 -27.49 4.66 30.33
C GLY A 112 -28.86 5.28 30.08
N GLY A 113 -29.93 4.90 30.75
CA GLY A 113 -30.19 3.90 31.80
C GLY A 113 -31.69 4.06 32.09
N ASP A 114 -32.39 2.94 32.24
CA ASP A 114 -33.84 2.88 32.46
C ASP A 114 -34.22 3.47 33.84
N GLU A 115 -35.37 4.18 33.87
CA GLU A 115 -36.37 4.30 34.97
C GLU A 115 -35.84 4.89 36.33
N GLU A 116 -36.39 5.95 36.92
CA GLU A 116 -37.69 6.00 37.62
C GLU A 116 -38.10 7.47 37.97
N GLU A 117 -39.34 7.74 37.57
CA GLU A 117 -40.46 8.58 38.04
C GLU A 117 -40.34 9.72 39.09
N GLU A 118 -41.17 10.73 38.81
CA GLU A 118 -41.64 11.87 39.61
C GLU A 118 -42.31 11.40 40.92
N GLU A 119 -42.43 12.20 41.98
CA GLU A 119 -43.69 12.88 42.32
C GLU A 119 -43.47 13.80 43.54
N GLU A 120 -44.04 15.01 43.44
CA GLU A 120 -44.17 16.02 44.49
C GLU A 120 -45.33 15.70 45.45
N ASP A 121 -45.32 16.38 46.61
CA ASP A 121 -46.50 16.72 47.42
C ASP A 121 -47.37 15.60 48.02
N LYS A 122 -47.28 15.43 49.35
CA LYS A 122 -48.40 15.76 50.27
C LYS A 122 -48.05 15.51 51.74
N GLU A 123 -47.92 16.64 52.42
CA GLU A 123 -48.41 16.91 53.76
C GLU A 123 -49.55 15.98 54.23
N LYS A 124 -49.52 15.68 55.54
CA LYS A 124 -50.60 15.10 56.37
C LYS A 124 -50.67 13.58 56.38
N GLN A 125 -50.12 13.01 57.44
CA GLN A 125 -50.87 12.39 58.54
C GLN A 125 -49.80 11.84 59.51
N GLU A 126 -49.78 12.25 60.79
CA GLU A 126 -50.58 11.58 61.82
C GLU A 126 -50.11 10.12 61.88
N SER A 127 -49.44 9.60 62.90
CA SER A 127 -49.36 9.80 64.33
C SER A 127 -48.10 8.97 64.73
N GLU A 128 -47.46 9.05 65.88
CA GLU A 128 -47.94 8.52 67.15
C GLU A 128 -46.65 8.28 67.96
N VAL A 129 -46.53 8.98 69.08
CA VAL A 129 -46.19 8.44 70.42
C VAL A 129 -44.95 7.54 70.57
N ALA A 130 -44.14 7.93 71.56
CA ALA A 130 -43.07 7.17 72.21
C ALA A 130 -43.41 5.69 72.49
N PRO A 131 -42.40 4.86 72.77
CA PRO A 131 -42.02 4.76 74.18
C PRO A 131 -40.56 5.13 74.47
#